data_AF-A0A6N2DBR4-F1
#
_entry.id   AF-A0A6N2DBR4-F1
#
_cell.length_a   1.000
_cell.length_b   1.000
_cell.length_c   1.000
_cell.angle_alpha   90.00
_cell.angle_beta   90.00
_cell.angle_gamma   90.00
#
_symmetry.space_group_name_H-M   'P 1'
#
loop_
_entity.id
_entity.type
_entity.pdbx_description
1 polymer ?
#
loop_
_entity_poly.entity_id
_entity_poly.type
_entity_poly.pdbx_seq_one_letter_code
_entity_poly.pdbx_strand_id
1 'polypeptide(L)'
;MPTSRSPPIDAPENRDMMEDVRIRRAAIAAAFLLALVVGLVLFAPHRVLTRIAEVQLEQALQQQYQVQIRQVTLRPPARLVVRDASIIRRPEADAAPDTPRPLPTNIDSVRARVGLFSLLRRQPRATVTIRMDDGEARLSLAPGDGGEGLYIQVTFDDLELRRIQPLRERLGLPIQGRVNGTVELAYDERMRLAGGEVDLEVSSTVLGPGEIHNEAFRPFGGFIPLPATRVGTIVLRTSIDGSDLGIDEFTATGADVRVEVGGEANLRDPLRASMVRLALTFSLSEEYVEEAGLGAALNLWPVLREAQTGDGYALLISGTLGNLGEPQPLRGRAR
;
A
#
# COMPACT_ATOMS: atom_id res chain seq x y z
N MET A 1 -0.40 -12.78 -70.18
CA MET A 1 -1.05 -13.44 -69.01
C MET A 1 -0.16 -14.62 -68.63
N PRO A 2 0.38 -14.71 -67.41
CA PRO A 2 -0.33 -14.60 -66.13
C PRO A 2 0.31 -13.60 -65.13
N THR A 3 -0.51 -13.08 -64.22
CA THR A 3 -0.12 -12.27 -63.06
C THR A 3 0.26 -13.19 -61.90
N SER A 4 1.55 -13.20 -61.54
CA SER A 4 2.07 -13.90 -60.37
C SER A 4 1.68 -13.14 -59.10
N ARG A 5 0.84 -13.73 -58.24
CA ARG A 5 0.58 -13.26 -56.88
C ARG A 5 1.58 -13.92 -55.93
N SER A 6 2.46 -13.12 -55.34
CA SER A 6 3.30 -13.55 -54.22
C SER A 6 2.43 -13.74 -52.96
N PRO A 7 2.65 -14.81 -52.17
CA PRO A 7 1.96 -14.99 -50.90
C PRO A 7 2.50 -14.03 -49.83
N PRO A 8 1.66 -13.61 -48.86
CA PRO A 8 2.13 -12.85 -47.72
C PRO A 8 3.01 -13.74 -46.83
N ILE A 9 4.24 -13.28 -46.59
CA ILE A 9 5.13 -13.86 -45.60
C ILE A 9 4.65 -13.38 -44.24
N ASP A 10 3.79 -14.17 -43.60
CA ASP A 10 3.52 -14.04 -42.18
C ASP A 10 4.80 -14.46 -41.45
N ALA A 11 5.45 -13.49 -40.80
CA ALA A 11 6.52 -13.73 -39.85
C ALA A 11 5.91 -13.79 -38.44
N PRO A 12 5.59 -14.97 -37.89
CA PRO A 12 5.40 -15.08 -36.46
C PRO A 12 6.78 -15.06 -35.78
N GLU A 13 6.77 -14.86 -34.46
CA GLU A 13 7.82 -15.43 -33.60
C GLU A 13 9.13 -14.64 -33.46
N ASN A 14 9.06 -13.43 -32.90
CA ASN A 14 10.25 -12.80 -32.29
C ASN A 14 9.96 -11.98 -31.00
N ARG A 15 8.72 -12.00 -30.48
CA ARG A 15 8.37 -11.29 -29.24
C ARG A 15 8.68 -12.12 -27.99
N ASP A 16 8.39 -13.43 -27.99
CA ASP A 16 8.61 -14.28 -26.82
C ASP A 16 10.10 -14.45 -26.46
N MET A 17 10.99 -14.51 -27.46
CA MET A 17 12.43 -14.67 -27.22
C MET A 17 13.10 -13.42 -26.60
N MET A 18 12.52 -12.23 -26.77
CA MET A 18 13.05 -10.99 -26.17
C MET A 18 12.58 -10.77 -24.73
N GLU A 19 11.44 -11.33 -24.33
CA GLU A 19 10.87 -11.16 -22.98
C GLU A 19 11.54 -12.10 -21.97
N ASP A 20 11.81 -13.33 -22.38
CA ASP A 20 12.51 -14.33 -21.58
C ASP A 20 13.98 -13.93 -21.30
N VAL A 21 14.61 -13.26 -22.27
CA VAL A 21 15.96 -12.67 -22.09
C VAL A 21 15.95 -11.50 -21.09
N ARG A 22 14.86 -10.73 -21.00
CA ARG A 22 14.75 -9.61 -20.04
C ARG A 22 14.53 -10.12 -18.62
N ILE A 23 13.64 -11.09 -18.43
CA ILE A 23 13.37 -11.71 -17.12
C ILE A 23 14.62 -12.43 -16.62
N ARG A 24 15.31 -13.19 -17.49
CA ARG A 24 16.56 -13.87 -17.15
C ARG A 24 17.69 -12.90 -16.80
N ARG A 25 17.79 -11.76 -17.50
CA ARG A 25 18.76 -10.70 -17.17
C ARG A 25 18.42 -9.98 -15.86
N ALA A 26 17.13 -9.72 -15.59
CA ALA A 26 16.68 -9.13 -14.33
C ALA A 26 16.93 -10.08 -13.14
N ALA A 27 16.66 -11.38 -13.30
CA ALA A 27 16.93 -12.39 -12.28
C ALA A 27 18.44 -12.58 -12.03
N ILE A 28 19.27 -12.59 -13.08
CA ILE A 28 20.73 -12.66 -12.94
C ILE A 28 21.28 -11.38 -12.32
N ALA A 29 20.76 -10.19 -12.68
CA ALA A 29 21.15 -8.93 -12.07
C ALA A 29 20.75 -8.88 -10.59
N ALA A 30 19.54 -9.31 -10.24
CA ALA A 30 19.07 -9.42 -8.86
C ALA A 30 19.89 -10.44 -8.05
N ALA A 31 20.20 -11.61 -8.63
CA ALA A 31 21.02 -12.63 -7.99
C ALA A 31 22.49 -12.18 -7.84
N PHE A 32 23.04 -11.45 -8.81
CA PHE A 32 24.39 -10.88 -8.73
C PHE A 32 24.45 -9.74 -7.72
N LEU A 33 23.44 -8.87 -7.66
CA LEU A 33 23.34 -7.79 -6.70
C LEU A 33 23.13 -8.35 -5.28
N LEU A 34 22.34 -9.41 -5.14
CA LEU A 34 22.19 -10.16 -3.90
C LEU A 34 23.50 -10.86 -3.50
N ALA A 35 24.20 -11.52 -4.43
CA ALA A 35 25.48 -12.18 -4.17
C ALA A 35 26.60 -11.17 -3.86
N LEU A 36 26.57 -10.00 -4.49
CA LEU A 36 27.45 -8.87 -4.21
C LEU A 36 27.16 -8.33 -2.82
N VAL A 37 25.88 -8.07 -2.47
CA VAL A 37 25.48 -7.62 -1.13
C VAL A 37 25.83 -8.67 -0.09
N VAL A 38 25.58 -9.96 -0.34
CA VAL A 38 25.94 -11.07 0.56
C VAL A 38 27.45 -11.23 0.68
N GLY A 39 28.21 -11.11 -0.40
CA GLY A 39 29.67 -11.15 -0.40
C GLY A 39 30.29 -9.95 0.33
N LEU A 40 29.74 -8.76 0.11
CA LEU A 40 30.12 -7.55 0.84
C LEU A 40 29.78 -7.73 2.32
N VAL A 41 28.58 -8.23 2.66
CA VAL A 41 28.11 -8.52 4.02
C VAL A 41 28.89 -9.61 4.75
N LEU A 42 29.43 -10.59 4.02
CA LEU A 42 30.23 -11.68 4.58
C LEU A 42 31.71 -11.31 4.77
N PHE A 43 32.26 -10.46 3.91
CA PHE A 43 33.71 -10.17 3.88
C PHE A 43 34.07 -8.73 4.28
N ALA A 44 33.11 -7.80 4.39
CA ALA A 44 33.39 -6.42 4.76
C ALA A 44 33.36 -6.22 6.29
N PRO A 45 34.27 -5.39 6.84
CA PRO A 45 34.24 -5.01 8.25
C PRO A 45 32.88 -4.40 8.63
N HIS A 46 32.35 -4.69 9.83
CA HIS A 46 31.03 -4.22 10.29
C HIS A 46 30.72 -2.73 10.05
N ARG A 47 31.74 -1.86 10.05
CA ARG A 47 31.61 -0.41 9.80
C ARG A 47 31.34 -0.04 8.33
N VAL A 48 31.74 -0.90 7.40
CA VAL A 48 31.52 -0.71 5.96
C VAL A 48 30.09 -1.12 5.60
N LEU A 49 29.54 -2.11 6.30
CA LEU A 49 28.17 -2.62 6.08
C LEU A 49 27.09 -1.66 6.52
N THR A 50 27.27 -1.00 7.66
CA THR A 50 26.37 0.07 8.10
C THR A 50 26.32 1.18 7.05
N ARG A 51 27.49 1.66 6.61
CA ARG A 51 27.59 2.78 5.66
C ARG A 51 27.03 2.46 4.27
N ILE A 52 27.22 1.24 3.79
CA ILE A 52 26.71 0.83 2.47
C ILE A 52 25.20 0.57 2.54
N ALA A 53 24.71 -0.02 3.63
CA ALA A 53 23.27 -0.15 3.85
C ALA A 53 22.60 1.23 3.95
N GLU A 54 23.18 2.18 4.68
CA GLU A 54 22.72 3.56 4.75
C GLU A 54 22.67 4.20 3.36
N VAL A 55 23.77 4.18 2.60
CA VAL A 55 23.82 4.82 1.27
C VAL A 55 22.85 4.17 0.28
N GLN A 56 22.68 2.86 0.29
CA GLN A 56 21.72 2.19 -0.61
C GLN A 56 20.27 2.42 -0.20
N LEU A 57 19.97 2.46 1.11
CA LEU A 57 18.63 2.83 1.59
C LEU A 57 18.33 4.29 1.28
N GLU A 58 19.29 5.21 1.47
CA GLU A 58 19.14 6.62 1.08
C GLU A 58 18.90 6.77 -0.43
N GLN A 59 19.62 6.02 -1.27
CA GLN A 59 19.42 6.02 -2.72
C GLN A 59 18.06 5.44 -3.12
N ALA A 60 17.63 4.34 -2.50
CA ALA A 60 16.32 3.72 -2.74
C ALA A 60 15.17 4.63 -2.28
N LEU A 61 15.38 5.40 -1.21
CA LEU A 61 14.45 6.42 -0.69
C LEU A 61 14.64 7.80 -1.35
N GLN A 62 15.26 7.84 -2.54
CA GLN A 62 15.42 9.03 -3.36
C GLN A 62 16.10 10.23 -2.66
N GLN A 63 16.98 9.96 -1.69
CA GLN A 63 17.72 10.95 -0.88
C GLN A 63 16.87 11.92 -0.05
N GLN A 64 15.55 11.74 -0.03
CA GLN A 64 14.63 12.56 0.78
C GLN A 64 14.69 12.20 2.25
N TYR A 65 15.28 11.04 2.58
CA TYR A 65 15.36 10.50 3.93
C TYR A 65 16.82 10.18 4.26
N GLN A 66 17.28 10.66 5.42
CA GLN A 66 18.51 10.24 6.06
C GLN A 66 18.23 9.00 6.90
N VAL A 67 18.99 7.94 6.65
CA VAL A 67 18.87 6.70 7.42
C VAL A 67 20.11 6.59 8.30
N GLN A 68 19.90 6.46 9.61
CA GLN A 68 20.98 6.19 10.56
C GLN A 68 20.83 4.78 11.10
N ILE A 69 21.86 3.95 10.92
CA ILE A 69 21.86 2.57 11.37
C ILE A 69 22.91 2.40 12.46
N ARG A 70 22.48 2.16 13.70
CA ARG A 70 23.42 2.02 14.82
C ARG A 70 24.27 0.76 14.71
N GLN A 71 23.65 -0.37 14.38
CA GLN A 71 24.33 -1.67 14.36
C GLN A 71 23.78 -2.59 13.28
N VAL A 72 24.69 -3.21 12.53
CA VAL A 72 24.41 -4.31 11.60
C VAL A 72 25.21 -5.53 12.03
N THR A 73 24.52 -6.62 12.35
CA THR A 73 25.12 -7.89 12.75
C THR A 73 24.69 -9.02 11.82
N LEU A 74 25.64 -9.87 11.44
CA LEU A 74 25.36 -11.09 10.69
C LEU A 74 25.40 -12.27 11.66
N ARG A 75 24.33 -13.07 11.70
CA ARG A 75 24.26 -14.31 12.47
C ARG A 75 24.17 -15.51 11.52
N PRO A 76 24.92 -16.59 11.77
CA PRO A 76 24.76 -17.83 11.01
C PRO A 76 23.32 -18.38 11.13
N PRO A 77 22.77 -19.05 10.10
CA PRO A 77 23.27 -19.19 8.73
C PRO A 77 22.58 -18.16 7.80
N ALA A 78 23.20 -16.98 7.59
CA ALA A 78 22.68 -15.87 6.77
C ALA A 78 21.46 -15.10 7.30
N ARG A 79 21.47 -14.77 8.59
CA ARG A 79 20.54 -13.81 9.19
C ARG A 79 21.23 -12.46 9.36
N LEU A 80 20.78 -11.45 8.62
CA LEU A 80 21.14 -10.05 8.82
C LEU A 80 20.22 -9.45 9.89
N VAL A 81 20.80 -8.84 10.92
CA VAL A 81 20.05 -8.18 11.99
C VAL A 81 20.56 -6.75 12.09
N VAL A 82 19.69 -5.81 11.70
CA VAL A 82 19.85 -4.38 11.87
C VAL A 82 19.12 -3.97 13.16
N ARG A 83 19.80 -3.23 14.04
CA ARG A 83 19.22 -2.73 15.29
C ARG A 83 19.33 -1.20 15.34
N ASP A 84 18.32 -0.59 15.94
CA ASP A 84 18.17 0.85 16.14
C ASP A 84 18.38 1.62 14.83
N ALA A 85 17.47 1.42 13.86
CA ALA A 85 17.46 2.18 12.63
C ALA A 85 16.53 3.39 12.80
N SER A 86 17.03 4.60 12.54
CA SER A 86 16.21 5.81 12.53
C SER A 86 16.10 6.34 11.11
N ILE A 87 14.88 6.59 10.64
CA ILE A 87 14.63 7.24 9.36
C ILE A 87 14.14 8.64 9.65
N ILE A 88 14.92 9.63 9.20
CA ILE A 88 14.63 11.05 9.40
C ILE A 88 14.52 11.66 8.00
N ARG A 89 13.39 12.29 7.67
CA ARG A 89 13.29 13.07 6.43
C ARG A 89 14.34 14.18 6.47
N ARG A 90 15.20 14.26 5.44
CA ARG A 90 16.18 15.34 5.34
C ARG A 90 15.38 16.65 5.19
N PRO A 91 15.58 17.65 6.06
CA PRO A 91 14.88 18.92 5.91
C PRO A 91 15.23 19.51 4.54
N GLU A 92 14.20 19.84 3.77
CA GLU A 92 14.34 20.49 2.48
C GLU A 92 14.97 21.86 2.71
N ALA A 93 16.06 22.17 2.00
CA ALA A 93 16.91 23.33 2.29
C ALA A 93 16.19 24.69 2.15
N ASP A 94 15.02 24.70 1.50
CA ASP A 94 14.18 25.88 1.25
C ASP A 94 12.85 25.87 2.06
N ALA A 95 12.71 25.00 3.06
CA ALA A 95 11.49 24.95 3.89
C ALA A 95 11.36 26.20 4.78
N ALA A 96 10.21 26.88 4.66
CA ALA A 96 9.86 28.07 5.45
C ALA A 96 9.94 27.79 6.98
N PRO A 97 10.28 28.81 7.80
CA PRO A 97 10.57 28.65 9.23
C PRO A 97 9.44 28.06 10.09
N ASP A 98 8.21 28.01 9.58
CA ASP A 98 7.02 27.46 10.26
C ASP A 98 6.66 26.02 9.84
N THR A 99 7.49 25.34 9.06
CA THR A 99 7.20 23.96 8.66
C THR A 99 7.39 23.01 9.86
N PRO A 100 6.37 22.24 10.29
CA PRO A 100 6.49 21.32 11.43
C PRO A 100 7.67 20.38 11.21
N ARG A 101 8.58 20.30 12.19
CA ARG A 101 9.74 19.39 12.10
C ARG A 101 9.23 17.96 11.87
N PRO A 102 9.77 17.23 10.87
CA PRO A 102 9.39 15.84 10.65
C PRO A 102 9.74 15.03 11.92
N LEU A 103 8.72 14.42 12.52
CA LEU A 103 8.89 13.51 13.66
C LEU A 103 9.74 12.31 13.20
N PRO A 104 10.85 11.98 13.87
CA PRO A 104 11.66 10.84 13.48
C PRO A 104 10.83 9.56 13.55
N THR A 105 10.83 8.77 12.48
CA THR A 105 10.27 7.40 12.52
C THR A 105 11.35 6.50 13.10
N ASN A 106 11.15 6.08 14.35
CA ASN A 106 12.06 5.15 15.01
C ASN A 106 11.70 3.72 14.65
N ILE A 107 12.68 2.97 14.15
CA ILE A 107 12.56 1.54 13.84
C ILE A 107 13.53 0.79 14.76
N ASP A 108 13.01 0.07 15.74
CA ASP A 108 13.82 -0.56 16.76
C ASP A 108 14.70 -1.67 16.20
N SER A 109 14.16 -2.48 15.30
CA SER A 109 14.96 -3.49 14.63
C SER A 109 14.39 -3.90 13.29
N VAL A 110 15.29 -4.12 12.33
CA VAL A 110 15.00 -4.75 11.05
C VAL A 110 15.82 -6.03 10.96
N ARG A 111 15.16 -7.18 10.91
CA ARG A 111 15.80 -8.49 10.76
C ARG A 111 15.51 -9.02 9.38
N ALA A 112 16.52 -9.20 8.55
CA ALA A 112 16.39 -9.84 7.25
C ALA A 112 17.06 -11.21 7.28
N ARG A 113 16.35 -12.25 6.85
CA ARG A 113 16.88 -13.61 6.73
C ARG A 113 16.73 -14.05 5.29
N VAL A 114 17.84 -14.48 4.68
CA VAL A 114 17.83 -15.04 3.31
C VAL A 114 18.19 -16.51 3.38
N GLY A 115 17.39 -17.35 2.73
CA GLY A 115 17.63 -18.80 2.66
C GLY A 115 18.76 -19.13 1.68
N LEU A 116 19.99 -19.36 2.16
CA LEU A 116 21.12 -19.71 1.28
C LEU A 116 20.86 -20.99 0.44
N PHE A 117 20.28 -22.03 1.05
CA PHE A 117 19.93 -23.28 0.35
C PHE A 117 18.85 -23.07 -0.71
N SER A 118 17.99 -22.07 -0.51
CA SER A 118 16.89 -21.78 -1.43
C SER A 118 17.44 -21.07 -2.68
N LEU A 119 18.49 -20.26 -2.55
CA LEU A 119 19.24 -19.70 -3.69
C LEU A 119 19.91 -20.80 -4.54
N LEU A 120 20.47 -21.83 -3.91
CA LEU A 120 21.08 -22.96 -4.64
C LEU A 120 20.04 -23.71 -5.50
N ARG A 121 18.80 -23.80 -5.01
CA ARG A 121 17.65 -24.39 -5.73
C ARG A 121 16.91 -23.40 -6.63
N ARG A 122 17.44 -22.19 -6.83
CA ARG A 122 16.82 -21.09 -7.59
C ARG A 122 15.41 -20.69 -7.12
N GLN A 123 15.13 -20.93 -5.85
CA GLN A 123 13.86 -20.66 -5.20
C GLN A 123 14.10 -19.68 -4.04
N PRO A 124 14.33 -18.38 -4.32
CA PRO A 124 14.70 -17.42 -3.30
C PRO A 124 13.63 -17.33 -2.22
N ARG A 125 14.05 -17.43 -0.95
CA ARG A 125 13.19 -17.21 0.21
C ARG A 125 13.82 -16.14 1.08
N ALA A 126 13.04 -15.12 1.41
CA ALA A 126 13.49 -14.04 2.28
C ALA A 126 12.40 -13.72 3.29
N THR A 127 12.80 -13.48 4.53
CA THR A 127 11.89 -12.99 5.57
C THR A 127 12.49 -11.72 6.15
N VAL A 128 11.73 -10.64 6.14
CA VAL A 128 12.08 -9.35 6.74
C VAL A 128 11.10 -9.08 7.88
N THR A 129 11.63 -8.77 9.05
CA THR A 129 10.85 -8.43 10.23
C THR A 129 11.24 -7.04 10.69
N ILE A 130 10.28 -6.14 10.75
CA ILE A 130 10.43 -4.75 11.19
C ILE A 130 9.68 -4.63 12.53
N ARG A 131 10.37 -4.23 13.60
CA ARG A 131 9.73 -3.89 14.88
C ARG A 131 9.73 -2.38 15.08
N MET A 132 8.61 -1.85 15.53
CA MET A 132 8.40 -0.43 15.85
C MET A 132 7.65 -0.35 17.19
N ASP A 133 8.39 -0.08 18.27
CA ASP A 133 7.97 -0.10 19.67
C ASP A 133 7.29 -1.42 20.05
N ASP A 134 5.98 -1.37 20.32
CA ASP A 134 5.17 -2.52 20.73
C ASP A 134 4.66 -3.34 19.54
N GLY A 135 4.79 -2.84 18.30
CA GLY A 135 4.28 -3.46 17.08
C GLY A 135 5.35 -4.12 16.20
N GLU A 136 4.92 -5.08 15.37
CA GLU A 136 5.76 -5.78 14.40
C GLU A 136 5.09 -5.87 13.03
N ALA A 137 5.87 -5.66 11.97
CA ALA A 137 5.50 -5.98 10.60
C ALA A 137 6.46 -7.06 10.07
N ARG A 138 5.92 -8.12 9.47
CA ARG A 138 6.69 -9.24 8.93
C ARG A 138 6.38 -9.44 7.46
N LEU A 139 7.37 -9.26 6.60
CA LEU A 139 7.34 -9.56 5.18
C LEU A 139 8.01 -10.91 4.93
N SER A 140 7.32 -11.81 4.25
CA SER A 140 7.82 -13.09 3.76
C SER A 140 7.73 -13.13 2.25
N LEU A 141 8.82 -13.54 1.60
CA LEU A 141 8.94 -13.73 0.17
C LEU A 141 9.28 -15.20 -0.08
N ALA A 142 8.49 -15.88 -0.90
CA ALA A 142 8.70 -17.26 -1.30
C ALA A 142 8.39 -17.45 -2.80
N PRO A 143 8.88 -18.52 -3.44
CA PRO A 143 8.38 -18.91 -4.76
C PRO A 143 6.87 -19.20 -4.68
N GLY A 144 6.14 -18.91 -5.75
CA GLY A 144 4.74 -19.29 -5.88
C GLY A 144 4.54 -20.80 -5.95
N ASP A 145 3.27 -21.23 -5.94
CA ASP A 145 2.91 -22.64 -6.03
C ASP A 145 3.44 -23.26 -7.33
N GLY A 146 3.94 -24.49 -7.24
CA GLY A 146 4.65 -25.14 -8.36
C GLY A 146 6.11 -24.69 -8.53
N GLY A 147 6.57 -23.69 -7.77
CA GLY A 147 7.94 -23.16 -7.85
C GLY A 147 8.13 -22.08 -8.91
N GLU A 148 7.04 -21.64 -9.53
CA GLU A 148 6.96 -20.59 -10.52
C GLU A 148 6.36 -19.32 -9.88
N GLY A 149 6.75 -18.14 -10.36
CA GLY A 149 6.25 -16.87 -9.81
C GLY A 149 6.76 -16.50 -8.40
N LEU A 150 6.03 -15.62 -7.73
CA LEU A 150 6.41 -15.03 -6.44
C LEU A 150 5.20 -14.95 -5.50
N TYR A 151 5.36 -15.45 -4.28
CA TYR A 151 4.40 -15.29 -3.20
C TYR A 151 4.95 -14.30 -2.16
N ILE A 152 4.15 -13.29 -1.86
CA ILE A 152 4.45 -12.23 -0.90
C ILE A 152 3.40 -12.28 0.21
N GLN A 153 3.85 -12.38 1.45
CA GLN A 153 2.99 -12.29 2.63
C GLN A 153 3.49 -11.19 3.55
N VAL A 154 2.60 -10.29 3.97
CA VAL A 154 2.88 -9.23 4.93
C VAL A 154 1.94 -9.38 6.11
N THR A 155 2.46 -9.60 7.30
CA THR A 155 1.68 -9.68 8.55
C THR A 155 1.95 -8.44 9.40
N PHE A 156 0.91 -7.84 9.93
CA PHE A 156 0.95 -6.74 10.89
C PHE A 156 0.44 -7.23 12.24
N ASP A 157 1.20 -6.94 13.29
CA ASP A 157 0.90 -7.29 14.67
C ASP A 157 1.05 -6.02 15.51
N ASP A 158 -0.08 -5.50 15.96
CA ASP A 158 -0.24 -4.34 16.85
C ASP A 158 0.50 -3.07 16.41
N LEU A 159 0.47 -2.76 15.10
CA LEU A 159 1.25 -1.66 14.54
C LEU A 159 0.55 -0.29 14.72
N GLU A 160 1.20 0.65 15.41
CA GLU A 160 0.67 1.99 15.65
C GLU A 160 0.70 2.89 14.40
N LEU A 161 -0.47 3.27 13.87
CA LEU A 161 -0.60 4.09 12.65
C LEU A 161 0.00 5.48 12.73
N ARG A 162 0.01 6.07 13.93
CA ARG A 162 0.51 7.44 14.18
C ARG A 162 1.97 7.63 13.73
N ARG A 163 2.74 6.53 13.65
CA ARG A 163 4.17 6.50 13.30
C ARG A 163 4.44 6.32 11.82
N ILE A 164 3.43 5.96 11.03
CA ILE A 164 3.57 5.76 9.59
C ILE A 164 3.47 7.12 8.90
N GLN A 165 4.56 7.88 8.93
CA GLN A 165 4.71 9.19 8.29
C GLN A 165 4.14 9.24 6.85
N PRO A 166 4.46 8.31 5.94
CA PRO A 166 3.94 8.35 4.58
C PRO A 166 2.41 8.29 4.50
N LEU A 167 1.76 7.61 5.44
CA LEU A 167 0.30 7.52 5.47
C LEU A 167 -0.31 8.88 5.85
N ARG A 168 0.28 9.59 6.81
CA ARG A 168 -0.13 10.95 7.20
C ARG A 168 0.09 11.95 6.08
N GLU A 169 1.23 11.89 5.40
CA GLU A 169 1.53 12.76 4.26
C GLU A 169 0.55 12.54 3.11
N ARG A 170 0.16 11.28 2.85
CA ARG A 170 -0.77 10.94 1.77
C ARG A 170 -2.23 11.25 2.09
N LEU A 171 -2.65 11.08 3.34
CA LEU A 171 -4.00 11.41 3.78
C LEU A 171 -4.19 12.90 4.09
N GLY A 172 -3.10 13.64 4.34
CA GLY A 172 -3.15 15.04 4.78
C GLY A 172 -3.67 15.22 6.21
N LEU A 173 -3.99 14.13 6.90
CA LEU A 173 -4.61 14.14 8.22
C LEU A 173 -3.84 13.26 9.22
N PRO A 174 -3.75 13.66 10.50
CA PRO A 174 -3.31 12.77 11.56
C PRO A 174 -4.25 11.57 11.64
N ILE A 175 -3.68 10.36 11.65
CA ILE A 175 -4.41 9.12 11.90
C ILE A 175 -3.79 8.43 13.11
N GLN A 176 -4.65 7.97 14.01
CA GLN A 176 -4.29 7.17 15.18
C GLN A 176 -5.05 5.86 15.11
N GLY A 177 -4.49 4.80 15.68
CA GLY A 177 -5.06 3.45 15.66
C GLY A 177 -3.98 2.38 15.65
N ARG A 178 -4.39 1.12 15.80
CA ARG A 178 -3.49 -0.04 15.75
C ARG A 178 -3.92 -1.02 14.67
N VAL A 179 -3.01 -1.37 13.76
CA VAL A 179 -3.25 -2.29 12.65
C VAL A 179 -2.82 -3.69 13.01
N ASN A 180 -3.71 -4.64 12.71
CA ASN A 180 -3.47 -6.07 12.75
C ASN A 180 -3.91 -6.69 11.42
N GLY A 181 -3.34 -7.83 11.06
CA GLY A 181 -3.83 -8.62 9.93
C GLY A 181 -2.74 -9.06 8.96
N THR A 182 -3.16 -9.59 7.81
CA THR A 182 -2.28 -10.20 6.81
C THR A 182 -2.67 -9.77 5.39
N VAL A 183 -1.66 -9.56 4.56
CA VAL A 183 -1.76 -9.33 3.12
C VAL A 183 -0.99 -10.44 2.43
N GLU A 184 -1.66 -11.22 1.60
CA GLU A 184 -1.09 -12.31 0.82
C GLU A 184 -1.29 -12.02 -0.66
N LEU A 185 -0.22 -12.05 -1.44
CA LEU A 185 -0.25 -11.77 -2.87
C LEU A 185 0.56 -12.84 -3.60
N ALA A 186 -0.05 -13.45 -4.60
CA ALA A 186 0.57 -14.39 -5.50
C ALA A 186 0.77 -13.73 -6.87
N TYR A 187 1.97 -13.84 -7.42
CA TYR A 187 2.34 -13.37 -8.74
C TYR A 187 2.78 -14.53 -9.63
N ASP A 188 2.44 -14.47 -10.91
CA ASP A 188 2.91 -15.42 -11.92
C ASP A 188 4.39 -15.16 -12.33
N GLU A 189 4.91 -15.97 -13.26
CA GLU A 189 6.28 -15.82 -13.78
C GLU A 189 6.53 -14.50 -14.51
N ARG A 190 5.46 -13.87 -15.02
CA ARG A 190 5.50 -12.57 -15.70
C ARG A 190 5.30 -11.42 -14.72
N MET A 191 5.34 -11.68 -13.41
CA MET A 191 5.11 -10.72 -12.34
C MET A 191 3.73 -10.04 -12.41
N ARG A 192 2.74 -10.76 -12.93
CA ARG A 192 1.34 -10.33 -12.92
C ARG A 192 0.66 -10.91 -11.68
N LEU A 193 -0.21 -10.11 -11.07
CA LEU A 193 -1.00 -10.56 -9.93
C LEU A 193 -1.89 -11.73 -10.37
N ALA A 194 -1.72 -12.88 -9.73
CA ALA A 194 -2.42 -14.12 -10.01
C ALA A 194 -3.50 -14.42 -8.96
N GLY A 195 -3.33 -13.90 -7.75
CA GLY A 195 -4.33 -13.99 -6.69
C GLY A 195 -3.83 -13.40 -5.39
N GLY A 196 -4.66 -13.45 -4.36
CA GLY A 196 -4.30 -12.93 -3.04
C GLY A 196 -5.48 -12.77 -2.11
N GLU A 197 -5.16 -12.47 -0.86
CA GLU A 197 -6.12 -12.19 0.21
C GLU A 197 -5.57 -11.04 1.05
N VAL A 198 -6.44 -10.12 1.43
CA VAL A 198 -6.13 -9.04 2.36
C VAL A 198 -7.13 -9.17 3.49
N ASP A 199 -6.65 -9.33 4.71
CA ASP A 199 -7.45 -9.29 5.94
C ASP A 199 -6.75 -8.32 6.90
N LEU A 200 -7.27 -7.11 7.01
CA LEU A 200 -6.72 -6.06 7.85
C LEU A 200 -7.79 -5.54 8.81
N GLU A 201 -7.40 -5.38 10.06
CA GLU A 201 -8.21 -4.76 11.11
C GLU A 201 -7.43 -3.58 11.71
N VAL A 202 -8.07 -2.42 11.79
CA VAL A 202 -7.53 -1.24 12.47
C VAL A 202 -8.43 -0.89 13.65
N SER A 203 -7.95 -1.12 14.85
CA SER A 203 -8.67 -0.83 16.09
C SER A 203 -8.41 0.60 16.60
N SER A 204 -9.39 1.13 17.34
CA SER A 204 -9.30 2.44 18.02
C SER A 204 -8.88 3.59 17.10
N THR A 205 -9.42 3.60 15.88
CA THR A 205 -9.08 4.57 14.85
C THR A 205 -9.67 5.94 15.16
N VAL A 206 -8.80 6.95 15.16
CA VAL A 206 -9.19 8.37 15.26
C VAL A 206 -8.53 9.11 14.10
N LEU A 207 -9.33 9.88 13.37
CA LEU A 207 -8.88 10.69 12.24
C LEU A 207 -8.99 12.17 12.61
N GLY A 208 -7.94 12.96 12.34
CA GLY A 208 -7.92 14.39 12.66
C GLY A 208 -7.39 14.72 14.06
N PRO A 209 -7.53 15.99 14.49
CA PRO A 209 -8.10 17.11 13.75
C PRO A 209 -7.23 17.54 12.55
N GLY A 210 -7.82 18.11 11.51
CA GLY A 210 -7.09 18.65 10.35
C GLY A 210 -8.00 19.21 9.25
N GLU A 211 -7.43 19.48 8.08
CA GLU A 211 -8.17 20.01 6.93
C GLU A 211 -8.02 19.06 5.73
N ILE A 212 -9.14 18.70 5.10
CA ILE A 212 -9.12 17.92 3.86
C ILE A 212 -9.13 18.90 2.69
N HIS A 213 -8.04 18.94 1.92
CA HIS A 213 -7.97 19.72 0.68
C HIS A 213 -8.37 18.84 -0.50
N ASN A 214 -9.40 19.27 -1.25
CA ASN A 214 -9.80 18.61 -2.49
C ASN A 214 -10.34 19.64 -3.48
N GLU A 215 -10.07 19.46 -4.77
CA GLU A 215 -10.63 20.30 -5.84
C GLU A 215 -12.17 20.30 -5.83
N ALA A 216 -12.78 19.19 -5.42
CA ALA A 216 -14.22 19.07 -5.22
C ALA A 216 -14.78 20.07 -4.19
N PHE A 217 -13.94 20.56 -3.27
CA PHE A 217 -14.32 21.51 -2.23
C PHE A 217 -14.02 22.97 -2.60
N ARG A 218 -13.57 23.25 -3.83
CA ARG A 218 -13.36 24.63 -4.32
C ARG A 218 -14.53 25.59 -4.02
N PRO A 219 -15.81 25.20 -4.17
CA PRO A 219 -16.94 26.09 -3.85
C PRO A 219 -16.99 26.55 -2.38
N PHE A 220 -16.28 25.87 -1.48
CA PHE A 220 -16.26 26.11 -0.03
C PHE A 220 -14.89 26.60 0.47
N GLY A 221 -14.06 27.17 -0.41
CA GLY A 221 -12.72 27.63 -0.04
C GLY A 221 -11.62 26.58 -0.24
N GLY A 222 -11.94 25.41 -0.81
CA GLY A 222 -10.96 24.40 -1.20
C GLY A 222 -10.55 23.43 -0.09
N PHE A 223 -11.14 23.57 1.11
CA PHE A 223 -10.89 22.67 2.23
C PHE A 223 -12.15 22.46 3.08
N ILE A 224 -12.19 21.33 3.78
CA ILE A 224 -13.20 21.06 4.83
C ILE A 224 -12.44 20.78 6.13
N PRO A 225 -12.67 21.56 7.20
CA PRO A 225 -12.12 21.24 8.50
C PRO A 225 -12.76 19.95 9.01
N LEU A 226 -11.92 18.99 9.39
CA LEU A 226 -12.32 17.74 10.00
C LEU A 226 -11.94 17.79 11.49
N PRO A 227 -12.92 17.79 12.42
CA PRO A 227 -12.62 17.64 13.84
C PRO A 227 -12.07 16.24 14.12
N ALA A 228 -11.66 15.98 15.35
CA ALA A 228 -11.20 14.64 15.73
C ALA A 228 -12.36 13.64 15.62
N THR A 229 -12.36 12.82 14.57
CA THR A 229 -13.41 11.85 14.26
C THR A 229 -13.04 10.47 14.81
N ARG A 230 -13.86 9.93 15.71
CA ARG A 230 -13.73 8.57 16.25
C ARG A 230 -14.38 7.58 15.29
N VAL A 231 -13.55 7.09 14.37
CA VAL A 231 -13.91 6.08 13.35
C VAL A 231 -14.02 4.68 13.96
N GLY A 232 -13.36 4.43 15.10
CA GLY A 232 -13.47 3.16 15.83
C GLY A 232 -12.73 2.02 15.15
N THR A 233 -13.39 0.90 14.89
CA THR A 233 -12.76 -0.27 14.25
C THR A 233 -13.00 -0.25 12.75
N ILE A 234 -11.93 -0.38 11.97
CA ILE A 234 -11.98 -0.55 10.51
C ILE A 234 -11.62 -2.00 10.19
N VAL A 235 -12.43 -2.70 9.41
CA VAL A 235 -12.16 -4.05 8.90
C VAL A 235 -12.11 -3.98 7.38
N LEU A 236 -11.08 -4.57 6.78
CA LEU A 236 -10.90 -4.72 5.34
C LEU A 236 -10.60 -6.19 5.05
N ARG A 237 -11.52 -6.86 4.36
CA ARG A 237 -11.33 -8.18 3.78
C ARG A 237 -11.54 -8.12 2.29
N THR A 238 -10.54 -8.54 1.53
CA THR A 238 -10.62 -8.60 0.07
C THR A 238 -9.98 -9.87 -0.44
N SER A 239 -10.64 -10.49 -1.41
CA SER A 239 -10.11 -11.61 -2.18
C SER A 239 -9.70 -11.13 -3.58
N ILE A 240 -8.62 -11.71 -4.09
CA ILE A 240 -8.10 -11.43 -5.43
C ILE A 240 -7.99 -12.76 -6.16
N ASP A 241 -8.67 -12.88 -7.29
CA ASP A 241 -8.60 -14.03 -8.20
C ASP A 241 -8.21 -13.53 -9.60
N GLY A 242 -6.94 -13.73 -9.96
CA GLY A 242 -6.36 -13.18 -11.19
C GLY A 242 -6.47 -11.66 -11.26
N SER A 243 -7.32 -11.18 -12.17
CA SER A 243 -7.60 -9.75 -12.35
C SER A 243 -8.77 -9.23 -11.54
N ASP A 244 -9.55 -10.08 -10.89
CA ASP A 244 -10.76 -9.66 -10.21
C ASP A 244 -10.49 -9.52 -8.71
N LEU A 245 -10.76 -8.33 -8.17
CA LEU A 245 -10.67 -7.99 -6.76
C LEU A 245 -12.08 -7.86 -6.21
N GLY A 246 -12.45 -8.75 -5.29
CA GLY A 246 -13.68 -8.67 -4.53
C GLY A 246 -13.44 -7.98 -3.19
N ILE A 247 -14.28 -7.01 -2.85
CA ILE A 247 -14.32 -6.43 -1.50
C ILE A 247 -15.38 -7.19 -0.72
N ASP A 248 -14.93 -8.19 0.04
CA ASP A 248 -15.79 -9.06 0.84
C ASP A 248 -16.35 -8.33 2.06
N GLU A 249 -15.50 -7.52 2.71
CA GLU A 249 -15.89 -6.68 3.83
C GLU A 249 -15.03 -5.42 3.85
N PHE A 250 -15.65 -4.24 3.78
CA PHE A 250 -14.99 -3.01 4.21
C PHE A 250 -15.95 -2.30 5.15
N THR A 251 -15.65 -2.31 6.44
CA THR A 251 -16.50 -1.67 7.44
C THR A 251 -15.67 -0.74 8.30
N ALA A 252 -16.25 0.37 8.72
CA ALA A 252 -15.71 1.23 9.76
C ALA A 252 -16.84 1.49 10.75
N THR A 253 -16.65 1.14 12.02
CA THR A 253 -17.67 1.30 13.06
C THR A 253 -17.10 2.04 14.25
N GLY A 254 -17.54 3.29 14.42
CA GLY A 254 -17.14 4.17 15.49
C GLY A 254 -18.31 4.88 16.15
N ALA A 255 -18.00 5.74 17.11
CA ALA A 255 -18.98 6.57 17.80
C ALA A 255 -19.53 7.69 16.90
N ASP A 256 -18.69 8.19 16.00
CA ASP A 256 -19.00 9.38 15.20
C ASP A 256 -19.41 9.01 13.76
N VAL A 257 -18.86 7.91 13.25
CA VAL A 257 -19.05 7.48 11.85
C VAL A 257 -19.24 5.97 11.78
N ARG A 258 -20.17 5.55 10.93
CA ARG A 258 -20.25 4.18 10.41
C ARG A 258 -20.12 4.22 8.90
N VAL A 259 -19.25 3.38 8.34
CA VAL A 259 -19.04 3.23 6.89
C VAL A 259 -19.10 1.75 6.55
N GLU A 260 -19.71 1.44 5.42
CA GLU A 260 -19.69 0.13 4.79
C GLU A 260 -19.40 0.33 3.31
N VAL A 261 -18.41 -0.38 2.78
CA VAL A 261 -18.09 -0.41 1.36
C VAL A 261 -18.14 -1.85 0.89
N GLY A 262 -18.84 -2.08 -0.21
CA GLY A 262 -18.87 -3.36 -0.89
C GLY A 262 -18.70 -3.15 -2.38
N GLY A 263 -18.20 -4.15 -3.09
CA GLY A 263 -18.08 -4.07 -4.54
C GLY A 263 -16.92 -4.88 -5.09
N GLU A 264 -16.58 -4.57 -6.33
CA GLU A 264 -15.58 -5.29 -7.10
C GLU A 264 -14.73 -4.33 -7.92
N ALA A 265 -13.52 -4.75 -8.22
CA ALA A 265 -12.62 -4.06 -9.14
C ALA A 265 -11.97 -5.06 -10.09
N ASN A 266 -11.99 -4.75 -11.39
CA ASN A 266 -11.22 -5.49 -12.38
C ASN A 266 -9.87 -4.79 -12.58
N LEU A 267 -8.82 -5.39 -12.00
CA LEU A 267 -7.44 -4.95 -12.03
C LEU A 267 -6.83 -5.13 -13.42
N ARG A 268 -6.25 -4.06 -13.96
CA ARG A 268 -5.59 -4.05 -15.27
C ARG A 268 -4.15 -3.54 -15.17
N ASP A 269 -3.35 -3.84 -16.18
CA ASP A 269 -2.04 -3.24 -16.36
C ASP A 269 -2.11 -2.18 -17.48
N PRO A 270 -1.89 -0.87 -17.20
CA PRO A 270 -1.55 -0.28 -15.90
C PRO A 270 -2.74 -0.17 -14.94
N LEU A 271 -2.49 -0.17 -13.62
CA LEU A 271 -3.54 -0.14 -12.59
C LEU A 271 -4.53 1.02 -12.71
N ARG A 272 -4.13 2.15 -13.31
CA ARG A 272 -5.02 3.29 -13.55
C ARG A 272 -6.16 2.97 -14.52
N ALA A 273 -5.99 1.97 -15.38
CA ALA A 273 -7.03 1.49 -16.30
C ALA A 273 -7.98 0.47 -15.65
N SER A 274 -7.74 0.06 -14.41
CA SER A 274 -8.60 -0.87 -13.68
C SER A 274 -9.99 -0.28 -13.52
N MET A 275 -11.02 -1.08 -13.73
CA MET A 275 -12.41 -0.67 -13.55
C MET A 275 -12.84 -0.96 -12.13
N VAL A 276 -13.54 -0.04 -11.50
CA VAL A 276 -13.98 -0.15 -10.11
C VAL A 276 -15.48 0.12 -10.05
N ARG A 277 -16.20 -0.66 -9.24
CA ARG A 277 -17.59 -0.45 -8.90
C ARG A 277 -17.79 -0.68 -7.40
N LEU A 278 -17.95 0.39 -6.65
CA LEU A 278 -18.10 0.39 -5.19
C LEU A 278 -19.47 0.92 -4.80
N ALA A 279 -20.17 0.21 -3.94
CA ALA A 279 -21.28 0.72 -3.15
C ALA A 279 -20.74 1.19 -1.81
N LEU A 280 -20.95 2.46 -1.47
CA LEU A 280 -20.54 3.09 -0.23
C LEU A 280 -21.82 3.46 0.54
N THR A 281 -21.97 2.93 1.74
CA THR A 281 -22.98 3.35 2.69
C THR A 281 -22.29 4.01 3.88
N PHE A 282 -22.76 5.16 4.32
CA PHE A 282 -22.23 5.78 5.53
C PHE A 282 -23.32 6.49 6.34
N SER A 283 -23.15 6.54 7.65
CA SER A 283 -23.99 7.29 8.58
C SER A 283 -23.12 8.02 9.60
N LEU A 284 -23.52 9.22 9.96
CA LEU A 284 -22.86 10.04 10.98
C LEU A 284 -23.76 10.08 12.22
N SER A 285 -23.18 10.13 13.42
CA SER A 285 -23.98 10.35 14.62
C SER A 285 -24.51 11.79 14.65
N GLU A 286 -25.71 11.97 15.20
CA GLU A 286 -26.35 13.28 15.33
C GLU A 286 -25.47 14.24 16.16
N GLU A 287 -24.93 13.76 17.28
CA GLU A 287 -23.98 14.48 18.13
C GLU A 287 -22.77 15.00 17.33
N TYR A 288 -22.19 14.16 16.47
CA TYR A 288 -21.06 14.56 15.64
C TYR A 288 -21.44 15.58 14.55
N VAL A 289 -22.62 15.42 13.93
CA VAL A 289 -23.11 16.38 12.91
C VAL A 289 -23.35 17.76 13.52
N GLU A 290 -23.86 17.82 14.75
CA GLU A 290 -24.07 19.06 15.50
C GLU A 290 -22.73 19.69 15.93
N GLU A 291 -21.85 18.92 16.57
CA GLU A 291 -20.55 19.39 17.05
C GLU A 291 -19.67 19.91 15.90
N ALA A 292 -19.65 19.17 14.79
CA ALA A 292 -18.86 19.52 13.62
C ALA A 292 -19.53 20.58 12.72
N GLY A 293 -20.77 20.98 13.01
CA GLY A 293 -21.52 21.94 12.19
C GLY A 293 -21.80 21.45 10.77
N LEU A 294 -21.80 20.14 10.53
CA LEU A 294 -21.90 19.54 9.20
C LEU A 294 -23.32 19.56 8.63
N GLY A 295 -24.34 19.82 9.47
CA GLY A 295 -25.75 19.76 9.05
C GLY A 295 -26.08 20.65 7.85
N ALA A 296 -25.51 21.86 7.78
CA ALA A 296 -25.70 22.73 6.62
C ALA A 296 -25.00 22.18 5.37
N ALA A 297 -23.76 21.69 5.50
CA ALA A 297 -22.99 21.16 4.38
C ALA A 297 -23.65 19.90 3.77
N LEU A 298 -24.13 18.98 4.62
CA LEU A 298 -24.82 17.76 4.18
C LEU A 298 -26.11 18.06 3.41
N ASN A 299 -26.86 19.08 3.84
CA ASN A 299 -28.10 19.51 3.19
C ASN A 299 -27.88 20.30 1.90
N LEU A 300 -26.72 20.94 1.75
CA LEU A 300 -26.40 21.73 0.56
C LEU A 300 -25.91 20.88 -0.62
N TRP A 301 -25.47 19.64 -0.39
CA TRP A 301 -25.00 18.75 -1.45
C TRP A 301 -26.17 17.97 -2.07
N PRO A 302 -26.55 18.26 -3.33
CA PRO A 302 -27.72 17.63 -3.96
C PRO A 302 -27.60 16.11 -4.04
N VAL A 303 -26.39 15.60 -4.30
CA VAL A 303 -26.10 14.17 -4.38
C VAL A 303 -26.37 13.45 -3.05
N LEU A 304 -26.02 14.06 -1.91
CA LEU A 304 -26.28 13.47 -0.59
C LEU A 304 -27.77 13.45 -0.26
N ARG A 305 -28.51 14.49 -0.66
CA ARG A 305 -29.97 14.50 -0.50
C ARG A 305 -30.66 13.40 -1.29
N GLU A 306 -30.19 13.12 -2.51
CA GLU A 306 -30.71 12.01 -3.30
C GLU A 306 -30.25 10.64 -2.81
N ALA A 307 -29.10 10.58 -2.12
CA ALA A 307 -28.51 9.35 -1.59
C ALA A 307 -29.02 8.98 -0.19
N GLN A 308 -29.77 9.87 0.47
CA GLN A 308 -30.25 9.66 1.83
C GLN A 308 -31.20 8.45 1.88
N THR A 309 -30.84 7.45 2.69
CA THR A 309 -31.56 6.19 2.84
C THR A 309 -31.70 5.87 4.32
N GLY A 310 -32.86 6.15 4.90
CA GLY A 310 -33.07 6.04 6.35
C GLY A 310 -32.16 7.01 7.12
N ASP A 311 -31.37 6.46 8.05
CA ASP A 311 -30.46 7.22 8.92
C ASP A 311 -29.06 7.47 8.29
N GLY A 312 -28.85 7.07 7.04
CA GLY A 312 -27.55 7.18 6.36
C GLY A 312 -27.65 7.60 4.90
N TYR A 313 -26.53 7.47 4.19
CA TYR A 313 -26.36 7.82 2.79
C TYR A 313 -25.80 6.63 2.03
N ALA A 314 -26.34 6.34 0.85
CA ALA A 314 -25.88 5.25 0.00
C ALA A 314 -25.49 5.77 -1.39
N LEU A 315 -24.23 5.54 -1.77
CA LEU A 315 -23.61 6.03 -2.99
C LEU A 315 -23.04 4.87 -3.80
N LEU A 316 -23.11 4.98 -5.13
CA LEU A 316 -22.41 4.14 -6.08
C LEU A 316 -21.27 4.95 -6.70
N ILE A 317 -20.05 4.47 -6.53
CA ILE A 317 -18.86 5.01 -7.17
C ILE A 317 -18.43 4.02 -8.24
N SER A 318 -18.36 4.46 -9.49
CA SER A 318 -17.90 3.60 -10.58
C SER A 318 -17.04 4.37 -11.57
N GLY A 319 -16.13 3.68 -12.24
CA GLY A 319 -15.25 4.31 -13.21
C GLY A 319 -13.94 3.55 -13.34
N THR A 320 -12.90 4.25 -13.80
CA THR A 320 -11.55 3.70 -13.79
C THR A 320 -10.78 4.23 -12.58
N LEU A 321 -9.81 3.48 -12.06
CA LEU A 321 -9.02 3.89 -10.90
C LEU A 321 -8.24 5.20 -11.16
N GLY A 322 -7.91 5.50 -12.42
CA GLY A 322 -7.31 6.76 -12.84
C GLY A 322 -8.28 7.91 -13.04
N ASN A 323 -9.59 7.64 -13.17
CA ASN A 323 -10.65 8.62 -13.32
C ASN A 323 -11.95 8.05 -12.75
N LEU A 324 -12.09 8.14 -11.43
CA LEU A 324 -13.31 7.72 -10.75
C LEU A 324 -14.45 8.63 -11.20
N GLY A 325 -15.57 8.04 -11.60
CA GLY A 325 -16.76 8.80 -11.95
C GLY A 325 -17.35 9.52 -10.74
N GLU A 326 -18.22 10.48 -11.01
CA GLU A 326 -18.95 11.18 -9.96
C GLU A 326 -19.80 10.18 -9.13
N PRO A 327 -19.82 10.30 -7.79
CA PRO A 327 -20.67 9.48 -6.96
C PRO A 327 -22.14 9.66 -7.34
N GLN A 328 -22.83 8.55 -7.57
CA GLN A 328 -24.26 8.54 -7.87
C GLN A 328 -25.05 8.04 -6.67
N PRO A 329 -26.27 8.54 -6.40
CA PRO A 329 -27.11 7.96 -5.37
C PRO A 329 -27.40 6.51 -5.72
N LEU A 330 -27.21 5.60 -4.76
CA LEU A 330 -27.58 4.20 -4.92
C LEU A 330 -29.11 4.11 -4.86
N ARG A 331 -29.77 4.40 -5.99
CA ARG A 331 -31.22 4.31 -6.09
C ARG A 331 -31.62 2.87 -5.86
N GLY A 332 -32.18 2.60 -4.68
CA GLY A 332 -32.77 1.32 -4.39
C GLY A 332 -33.76 0.95 -5.50
N ARG A 333 -33.58 -0.22 -6.12
CA ARG A 333 -34.76 -0.95 -6.57
C ARG A 333 -35.59 -1.15 -5.30
N ALA A 334 -36.63 -0.35 -5.15
CA ALA A 334 -37.59 -0.54 -4.08
C ALA A 334 -38.23 -1.93 -4.25
N ARG A 335 -37.76 -2.85 -3.40
CA ARG A 335 -38.29 -4.18 -3.08
C ARG A 335 -38.23 -5.25 -4.17
#